data_AF-A0A512NJ30-F1
#
_entry.id   AF-A0A512NJ30-F1
#
_cell.length_a   1.000
_cell.length_b   1.000
_cell.length_c   1.000
_cell.angle_alpha   90.00
_cell.angle_beta   90.00
_cell.angle_gamma   90.00
#
_symmetry.space_group_name_H-M   'P 1'
#
loop_
_entity.id
_entity.type
_entity.pdbx_description
1 polymer ?
#
loop_
_entity_poly.entity_id
_entity_poly.type
_entity_poly.pdbx_seq_one_letter_code
_entity_poly.pdbx_strand_id
1 'polypeptide(L)'
;MRNVRIRGKIAKDEWPKIAARFHSGESFTQIARSYHCTAPAIRYIVNRVSNREGRRKMERDTQGKIALVTPIATSRRSTRPANANVRSQAKPSRGNFSADSPVKDVWGRINIDIATFLTAMESLSADDSEENYQALLDATDRLLWGSARTRLELERLLGNAKRSQAVRRLSG
;
A
#
# COMPACT_ATOMS: atom_id res chain seq x y z
N MET A 1 -3.05 -12.78 -38.92
CA MET A 1 -4.26 -12.99 -38.10
C MET A 1 -4.71 -11.64 -37.57
N ARG A 2 -5.84 -11.10 -38.05
CA ARG A 2 -6.36 -9.79 -37.66
C ARG A 2 -7.08 -9.94 -36.32
N ASN A 3 -6.45 -9.52 -35.22
CA ASN A 3 -7.11 -9.43 -33.93
C ASN A 3 -8.28 -8.45 -34.05
N VAL A 4 -9.50 -8.97 -33.99
CA VAL A 4 -10.73 -8.17 -33.90
C VAL A 4 -10.70 -7.48 -32.54
N ARG A 5 -10.11 -6.28 -32.49
CA ARG A 5 -10.11 -5.42 -31.31
C ARG A 5 -11.52 -4.85 -31.16
N ILE A 6 -12.33 -5.52 -30.34
CA ILE A 6 -13.63 -5.00 -29.90
C ILE A 6 -13.35 -3.65 -29.23
N ARG A 7 -14.01 -2.59 -29.72
CA ARG A 7 -13.91 -1.22 -29.17
C ARG A 7 -13.93 -1.27 -27.64
N GLY A 8 -12.84 -0.83 -27.02
CA GLY A 8 -12.75 -0.64 -25.56
C GLY A 8 -12.15 -1.79 -24.73
N LYS A 9 -11.86 -2.99 -25.28
CA LYS A 9 -11.25 -4.08 -24.50
C LYS A 9 -9.89 -4.50 -25.06
N ILE A 10 -8.82 -3.91 -24.54
CA ILE A 10 -7.44 -4.35 -24.79
C ILE A 10 -7.20 -5.64 -23.99
N ALA A 11 -6.85 -6.73 -24.68
CA ALA A 11 -6.52 -8.00 -24.03
C ALA A 11 -5.34 -7.84 -23.07
N LYS A 12 -5.40 -8.50 -21.91
CA LYS A 12 -4.34 -8.44 -20.87
C LYS A 12 -2.97 -8.87 -21.41
N ASP A 13 -2.94 -9.74 -22.41
CA ASP A 13 -1.71 -10.22 -23.06
C ASP A 13 -1.03 -9.16 -23.94
N GLU A 14 -1.76 -8.12 -24.36
CA GLU A 14 -1.20 -6.99 -25.12
C GLU A 14 -0.58 -5.92 -24.21
N TRP A 15 -0.83 -5.96 -22.89
CA TRP A 15 -0.38 -4.94 -21.95
C TRP A 15 1.15 -4.83 -21.82
N PRO A 16 1.93 -5.94 -21.79
CA PRO A 16 3.39 -5.84 -21.80
C PRO A 16 3.93 -5.20 -23.08
N LYS A 17 3.26 -5.40 -24.22
CA LYS A 17 3.65 -4.79 -25.51
C LYS A 17 3.39 -3.27 -25.51
N ILE A 18 2.31 -2.83 -24.87
CA ILE A 18 2.00 -1.41 -24.64
C ILE A 18 3.07 -0.78 -23.74
N ALA A 19 3.43 -1.45 -22.65
CA ALA A 19 4.48 -0.98 -21.75
C ALA A 19 5.82 -0.88 -22.48
N ALA A 20 6.22 -1.89 -23.26
CA ALA A 20 7.48 -1.86 -24.01
C ALA A 20 7.57 -0.66 -24.98
N ARG A 21 6.47 -0.32 -25.67
CA ARG A 21 6.39 0.85 -26.56
C ARG A 21 6.56 2.17 -25.82
N PHE A 22 6.00 2.28 -24.62
CA PHE A 22 6.22 3.46 -23.78
C PHE A 22 7.68 3.57 -23.34
N HIS A 23 8.32 2.47 -22.94
CA HIS A 23 9.74 2.46 -22.57
C HIS A 23 10.67 2.73 -23.76
N SER A 24 10.25 2.43 -24.99
CA SER A 24 10.97 2.83 -26.21
C SER A 24 10.79 4.30 -26.59
N GLY A 25 10.05 5.08 -25.80
CA GLY A 25 9.87 6.52 -25.98
C GLY A 25 8.63 6.93 -26.77
N GLU A 26 7.71 6.01 -27.12
CA GLU A 26 6.43 6.43 -27.70
C GLU A 26 5.56 7.15 -26.67
N SER A 27 4.93 8.25 -27.10
CA SER A 27 4.02 9.01 -26.25
C SER A 27 2.70 8.27 -26.00
N PHE A 28 2.07 8.52 -24.84
CA PHE A 28 0.79 7.92 -24.49
C PHE A 28 -0.31 8.15 -25.53
N THR A 29 -0.33 9.32 -26.17
CA THR A 29 -1.31 9.69 -27.19
C THR A 29 -1.09 8.92 -28.49
N GLN A 30 0.17 8.67 -28.88
CA GLN A 30 0.52 7.90 -30.07
C GLN A 30 0.11 6.43 -29.91
N ILE A 31 0.42 5.84 -28.75
CA ILE A 31 0.00 4.47 -28.42
C ILE A 31 -1.54 4.39 -28.39
N ALA A 32 -2.20 5.36 -27.75
CA ALA A 32 -3.65 5.39 -27.63
C ALA A 32 -4.35 5.39 -29.01
N ARG A 33 -3.82 6.15 -29.99
CA ARG A 33 -4.33 6.15 -31.37
C ARG A 33 -4.19 4.79 -32.04
N SER A 34 -3.05 4.09 -31.89
CA SER A 34 -2.83 2.76 -32.48
C SER A 34 -3.75 1.67 -31.91
N TYR A 35 -4.15 1.83 -30.65
CA TYR A 35 -5.04 0.89 -29.96
C TYR A 35 -6.51 1.35 -29.95
N HIS A 36 -6.83 2.47 -30.61
CA HIS A 36 -8.16 3.09 -30.61
C HIS A 36 -8.75 3.25 -29.20
N CYS A 37 -7.93 3.73 -28.26
CA CYS A 37 -8.31 3.98 -26.88
C CYS A 37 -7.88 5.39 -26.45
N THR A 38 -8.13 5.75 -25.20
CA THR A 38 -7.78 7.07 -24.66
C THR A 38 -6.40 7.03 -23.99
N ALA A 39 -5.68 8.16 -23.99
CA ALA A 39 -4.38 8.26 -23.34
C ALA A 39 -4.40 7.89 -21.82
N PRO A 40 -5.46 8.21 -21.05
CA PRO A 40 -5.61 7.71 -19.68
C PRO A 40 -5.65 6.18 -19.56
N ALA A 41 -6.26 5.48 -20.52
CA ALA A 41 -6.30 4.02 -20.51
C ALA A 41 -4.90 3.41 -20.69
N ILE A 42 -4.09 3.98 -21.60
CA ILE A 42 -2.69 3.56 -21.76
C ILE A 42 -1.87 3.87 -20.50
N ARG A 43 -2.02 5.07 -19.92
CA ARG A 43 -1.32 5.43 -18.68
C ARG A 43 -1.65 4.47 -17.53
N TYR A 44 -2.92 4.08 -17.40
CA TYR A 44 -3.36 3.08 -16.44
C TYR A 44 -2.68 1.72 -16.67
N ILE A 45 -2.64 1.24 -17.92
CA ILE A 45 -2.01 -0.04 -18.29
C ILE A 45 -0.52 -0.04 -17.94
N VAL A 46 0.22 1.01 -18.32
CA VAL A 46 1.67 1.12 -18.05
C VAL A 46 1.93 1.07 -16.54
N ASN A 47 1.21 1.87 -15.74
CA ASN A 47 1.37 1.87 -14.29
C ASN A 47 1.05 0.50 -13.67
N ARG A 48 0.02 -0.19 -14.19
CA ARG A 48 -0.40 -1.50 -13.71
C ARG A 48 0.59 -2.61 -14.05
N VAL A 49 1.24 -2.56 -15.23
CA VAL A 49 2.29 -3.50 -15.62
C VAL A 49 3.54 -3.31 -14.76
N SER A 50 3.98 -2.07 -14.53
CA SER A 50 5.13 -1.78 -13.66
C SER A 50 4.92 -2.25 -12.22
N ASN A 51 3.72 -2.06 -11.68
CA ASN A 51 3.38 -2.52 -10.33
C ASN A 51 3.31 -4.06 -10.24
N ARG A 52 2.80 -4.74 -11.28
CA ARG A 52 2.80 -6.21 -11.35
C ARG A 52 4.20 -6.79 -11.41
N GLU A 53 5.12 -6.14 -12.13
CA GLU A 53 6.52 -6.53 -12.17
C GLU A 53 7.20 -6.30 -10.81
N GLY A 54 6.91 -5.18 -10.13
CA GLY A 54 7.37 -4.92 -8.77
C GLY A 54 6.92 -5.98 -7.76
N ARG A 55 5.64 -6.40 -7.82
CA ARG A 55 5.11 -7.50 -6.99
C ARG A 55 5.78 -8.85 -7.30
N ARG A 56 5.96 -9.19 -8.58
CA ARG A 56 6.65 -10.44 -8.99
C ARG A 56 8.10 -10.48 -8.56
N LYS A 57 8.79 -9.34 -8.58
CA LYS A 57 10.18 -9.23 -8.10
C LYS A 57 10.26 -9.44 -6.58
N MET A 58 9.36 -8.84 -5.80
CA MET A 58 9.28 -9.08 -4.36
C MET A 58 8.94 -10.54 -4.02
N GLU A 59 8.02 -11.16 -4.77
CA GLU A 59 7.65 -12.56 -4.59
C GLU A 59 8.84 -13.49 -4.88
N ARG A 60 9.59 -13.23 -5.96
CA ARG A 60 10.82 -13.97 -6.30
C ARG A 60 11.94 -13.76 -5.28
N ASP A 61 12.13 -12.55 -4.77
CA ASP A 61 13.12 -12.25 -3.72
C ASP A 61 12.74 -12.89 -2.37
N THR A 62 11.43 -13.03 -2.10
CA THR A 62 10.94 -13.77 -0.93
C THR A 62 11.16 -15.27 -1.12
N GLN A 63 10.91 -15.81 -2.32
CA GLN A 63 11.09 -17.23 -2.63
C GLN A 63 12.57 -17.65 -2.69
N GLY A 64 13.46 -16.76 -3.16
CA GLY A 64 14.92 -16.95 -3.12
C GLY A 64 15.50 -16.96 -1.70
N LYS A 65 14.87 -16.24 -0.76
CA LYS A 65 15.24 -16.27 0.67
C LYS A 65 14.72 -17.51 1.39
N ILE A 66 13.59 -18.08 0.95
CA ILE A 66 13.02 -19.34 1.49
C ILE A 66 13.83 -20.56 0.98
N ALA A 67 14.35 -20.52 -0.25
CA ALA A 67 15.14 -21.63 -0.83
C ALA A 67 16.54 -21.84 -0.21
N LEU A 68 17.05 -20.89 0.58
CA LEU A 68 18.33 -21.01 1.30
C LEU A 68 18.21 -21.66 2.68
N VAL A 69 17.00 -22.07 3.11
CA VAL A 69 16.78 -22.79 4.37
C VAL A 69 16.29 -24.22 4.09
N THR A 70 17.27 -25.04 3.72
CA THR A 70 17.43 -26.49 3.94
C THR A 70 16.55 -27.49 3.16
N PRO A 71 17.13 -28.67 2.84
CA PRO A 71 16.80 -29.83 3.67
C PRO A 71 18.01 -30.73 3.95
N ILE A 72 18.39 -30.87 5.23
CA ILE A 72 18.93 -32.14 5.73
C ILE A 72 17.81 -32.73 6.59
N ALA A 73 17.22 -33.79 6.04
CA ALA A 73 16.41 -34.70 6.80
C ALA A 73 17.29 -35.45 7.80
N THR A 74 16.86 -35.56 9.05
CA THR A 74 16.54 -36.85 9.67
C THR A 74 16.00 -36.67 11.10
N SER A 75 14.90 -37.35 11.36
CA SER A 75 14.55 -38.00 12.62
C SER A 75 14.44 -37.13 13.90
N ARG A 76 13.20 -36.85 14.32
CA ARG A 76 12.56 -37.64 15.39
C ARG A 76 11.07 -37.30 15.51
N ARG A 77 10.29 -38.37 15.49
CA ARG A 77 8.87 -38.49 15.80
C ARG A 77 8.60 -38.05 17.24
N SER A 78 7.66 -37.13 17.45
CA SER A 78 6.79 -37.13 18.63
C SER A 78 5.44 -36.49 18.30
N THR A 79 4.40 -37.27 18.56
CA THR A 79 2.99 -37.07 18.26
C THR A 79 2.33 -36.06 19.19
N ARG A 80 1.68 -35.02 18.64
CA ARG A 80 0.41 -34.49 19.17
C ARG A 80 -0.27 -33.53 18.17
N PRO A 81 -1.56 -33.70 17.82
CA PRO A 81 -2.30 -32.75 17.01
C PRO A 81 -3.10 -31.78 17.88
N ALA A 82 -3.29 -30.55 17.43
CA ALA A 82 -4.55 -29.77 17.46
C ALA A 82 -4.28 -28.27 17.27
N ASN A 83 -4.77 -27.75 16.16
CA ASN A 83 -5.56 -26.51 16.04
C ASN A 83 -5.03 -25.22 16.69
N ALA A 84 -4.54 -24.28 15.87
CA ALA A 84 -4.84 -22.86 16.06
C ALA A 84 -4.58 -22.07 14.77
N ASN A 85 -5.67 -21.63 14.19
CA ASN A 85 -5.81 -20.52 13.26
C ASN A 85 -4.91 -19.32 13.66
N VAL A 86 -3.77 -19.13 13.00
CA VAL A 86 -2.97 -17.90 13.14
C VAL A 86 -3.16 -17.06 11.89
N ARG A 87 -4.25 -16.29 11.93
CA ARG A 87 -4.43 -15.06 11.17
C ARG A 87 -3.19 -14.19 11.43
N SER A 88 -2.32 -14.10 10.44
CA SER A 88 -1.12 -13.27 10.44
C SER A 88 -1.52 -11.79 10.49
N GLN A 89 -1.87 -11.29 11.66
CA GLN A 89 -1.82 -9.87 11.95
C GLN A 89 -0.35 -9.46 11.95
N ALA A 90 0.13 -9.03 10.79
CA ALA A 90 1.38 -8.30 10.70
C ALA A 90 1.28 -7.08 11.61
N LYS A 91 2.05 -7.08 12.71
CA LYS A 91 2.14 -5.93 13.62
C LYS A 91 2.57 -4.72 12.79
N PRO A 92 1.86 -3.57 12.86
CA PRO A 92 2.31 -2.38 12.19
C PRO A 92 3.66 -1.98 12.77
N SER A 93 4.65 -1.75 11.90
CA SER A 93 6.01 -1.32 12.24
C SER A 93 5.97 -0.10 13.14
N ARG A 94 6.02 -0.30 14.45
CA ARG A 94 6.13 0.77 15.45
C ARG A 94 7.42 1.52 15.15
N GLY A 95 7.32 2.75 14.67
CA GLY A 95 8.51 3.60 14.47
C GLY A 95 9.39 3.63 15.72
N ASN A 96 10.68 3.93 15.55
CA ASN A 96 11.66 4.04 16.64
C ASN A 96 11.40 5.25 17.55
N PHE A 97 10.26 5.25 18.24
CA PHE A 97 9.90 6.27 19.22
C PHE A 97 10.31 5.80 20.63
N SER A 98 10.78 6.73 21.45
CA SER A 98 10.94 6.50 22.89
C SER A 98 9.62 6.01 23.51
N ALA A 99 9.70 5.17 24.54
CA ALA A 99 8.54 4.50 25.13
C ALA A 99 7.40 5.48 25.49
N ASP A 100 7.75 6.67 26.00
CA ASP A 100 6.86 7.72 26.47
C ASP A 100 6.69 8.91 25.49
N SER A 101 7.04 8.73 24.21
CA SER A 101 6.92 9.82 23.24
C SER A 101 5.45 10.13 22.94
N PRO A 102 4.96 11.36 23.15
CA PRO A 102 3.58 11.73 22.80
C PRO A 102 3.30 11.63 21.30
N VAL A 103 4.34 11.67 20.46
CA VAL A 103 4.24 11.51 19.00
C VAL A 103 3.90 10.06 18.62
N LYS A 104 4.24 9.08 19.47
CA LYS A 104 3.96 7.66 19.25
C LYS A 104 2.45 7.38 19.22
N ASP A 105 1.69 8.02 20.10
CA ASP A 105 0.23 7.87 20.15
C ASP A 105 -0.44 8.49 18.93
N VAL A 106 0.05 9.66 18.51
CA VAL A 106 -0.39 10.33 17.27
C VAL A 106 -0.12 9.43 16.06
N TRP A 107 1.10 8.87 15.97
CA TRP A 107 1.49 7.94 14.92
C TRP A 107 0.63 6.66 14.92
N GLY A 108 0.37 6.08 16.09
CA GLY A 108 -0.45 4.88 16.22
C GLY A 108 -1.87 5.09 15.69
N ARG A 109 -2.49 6.22 16.03
CA ARG A 109 -3.85 6.56 15.60
C ARG A 109 -3.93 6.77 14.09
N ILE A 110 -3.08 7.64 13.53
CA ILE A 110 -3.11 7.90 12.07
C ILE A 110 -2.82 6.62 11.27
N ASN A 111 -1.96 5.73 11.78
CA ASN A 111 -1.66 4.47 11.10
C ASN A 111 -2.86 3.50 11.09
N ILE A 112 -3.70 3.52 12.14
CA ILE A 112 -4.96 2.77 12.16
C ILE A 112 -5.95 3.33 11.14
N ASP A 113 -6.08 4.66 11.05
CA ASP A 113 -6.99 5.31 10.11
C ASP A 113 -6.57 5.02 8.65
N ILE A 114 -5.26 5.11 8.36
CA ILE A 114 -4.70 4.75 7.05
C ILE A 114 -4.97 3.28 6.72
N ALA A 115 -4.72 2.36 7.66
CA ALA A 115 -4.96 0.93 7.41
C ALA A 115 -6.45 0.63 7.15
N THR A 116 -7.34 1.32 7.87
CA THR A 116 -8.80 1.19 7.69
C THR A 116 -9.22 1.70 6.31
N PHE A 117 -8.74 2.88 5.91
CA PHE A 117 -8.98 3.45 4.58
C PHE A 117 -8.49 2.54 3.45
N LEU A 118 -7.26 2.02 3.56
CA LEU A 118 -6.71 1.11 2.56
C LEU A 118 -7.51 -0.20 2.48
N THR A 119 -8.01 -0.71 3.61
CA THR A 119 -8.87 -1.90 3.64
C THR A 119 -10.20 -1.63 2.96
N ALA A 120 -10.84 -0.47 3.20
CA ALA A 120 -12.09 -0.10 2.53
C ALA A 120 -11.90 0.07 1.02
N MET A 121 -10.78 0.66 0.58
CA MET A 121 -10.41 0.74 -0.84
C MET A 121 -10.23 -0.64 -1.47
N GLU A 122 -9.62 -1.59 -0.75
CA GLU A 122 -9.45 -2.96 -1.22
C GLU A 122 -10.81 -3.68 -1.34
N SER A 123 -11.68 -3.55 -0.34
CA SER A 123 -13.05 -4.10 -0.38
C SER A 123 -13.86 -3.55 -1.55
N LEU A 124 -13.85 -2.23 -1.76
CA LEU A 124 -14.56 -1.62 -2.90
C LEU A 124 -13.98 -2.06 -4.25
N SER A 125 -12.67 -2.30 -4.31
CA SER A 125 -12.04 -2.83 -5.52
C SER A 125 -12.43 -4.28 -5.84
N ALA A 126 -12.85 -5.03 -4.82
CA ALA A 126 -13.29 -6.42 -4.93
C ALA A 126 -14.78 -6.53 -5.24
N ASP A 127 -15.61 -5.67 -4.63
CA ASP A 127 -17.05 -5.63 -4.80
C ASP A 127 -17.60 -4.19 -4.74
N ASP A 128 -18.34 -3.81 -5.77
CA ASP A 128 -18.84 -2.45 -5.99
C ASP A 128 -20.25 -2.27 -5.38
N SER A 129 -20.35 -2.53 -4.08
CA SER A 129 -21.60 -2.47 -3.32
C SER A 129 -21.77 -1.15 -2.57
N GLU A 130 -23.03 -0.74 -2.34
CA GLU A 130 -23.34 0.48 -1.57
C GLU A 130 -22.72 0.46 -0.16
N GLU A 131 -22.66 -0.72 0.47
CA GLU A 131 -22.03 -0.90 1.78
C GLU A 131 -20.52 -0.59 1.73
N ASN A 132 -19.81 -1.07 0.70
CA ASN A 132 -18.38 -0.78 0.54
C ASN A 132 -18.11 0.69 0.20
N TYR A 133 -19.01 1.35 -0.55
CA TYR A 133 -18.94 2.79 -0.76
C TYR A 133 -19.09 3.55 0.55
N GLN A 134 -20.09 3.20 1.36
CA GLN A 134 -20.31 3.84 2.65
C GLN A 134 -19.13 3.61 3.61
N ALA A 135 -18.59 2.39 3.66
CA ALA A 135 -17.42 2.07 4.46
C ALA A 135 -16.19 2.89 4.04
N LEU A 136 -16.01 3.15 2.74
CA LEU A 136 -14.93 3.99 2.24
C LEU A 136 -15.14 5.47 2.59
N LEU A 137 -16.37 5.98 2.50
CA LEU A 137 -16.70 7.35 2.93
C LEU A 137 -16.39 7.56 4.41
N ASP A 138 -16.88 6.67 5.27
CA ASP A 138 -16.62 6.72 6.71
C ASP A 138 -15.11 6.66 7.03
N ALA A 139 -14.37 5.80 6.32
CA ALA A 139 -12.92 5.69 6.48
C ALA A 139 -12.18 6.95 5.98
N THR A 140 -12.68 7.60 4.92
CA THR A 140 -12.15 8.86 4.40
C THR A 140 -12.33 9.98 5.40
N ASP A 141 -13.54 10.11 5.97
CA ASP A 141 -13.82 11.10 7.01
C ASP A 141 -12.88 10.88 8.20
N ARG A 142 -12.79 9.65 8.72
CA ARG A 142 -11.86 9.32 9.82
C ARG A 142 -10.43 9.75 9.53
N LEU A 143 -9.92 9.51 8.32
CA LEU A 143 -8.58 9.92 7.94
C LEU A 143 -8.41 11.45 7.89
N LEU A 144 -9.41 12.18 7.39
CA LEU A 144 -9.41 13.64 7.40
C LEU A 144 -9.38 14.19 8.83
N TRP A 145 -10.25 13.68 9.71
CA TRP A 145 -10.27 14.03 11.12
C TRP A 145 -8.95 13.69 11.82
N GLY A 146 -8.39 12.51 11.54
CA GLY A 146 -7.10 12.05 12.06
C GLY A 146 -5.96 12.98 11.64
N SER A 147 -5.95 13.45 10.39
CA SER A 147 -4.95 14.40 9.88
C SER A 147 -5.06 15.78 10.53
N ALA A 148 -6.28 16.32 10.67
CA ALA A 148 -6.52 17.60 11.32
C ALA A 148 -6.11 17.56 12.79
N ARG A 149 -6.44 16.47 13.50
CA ARG A 149 -6.03 16.29 14.89
C ARG A 149 -4.52 16.14 15.04
N THR A 150 -3.88 15.38 14.15
CA THR A 150 -2.42 15.24 14.12
C THR A 150 -1.75 16.61 14.03
N ARG A 151 -2.27 17.50 13.18
CA ARG A 151 -1.77 18.88 13.08
C ARG A 151 -1.86 19.64 14.40
N LEU A 152 -3.01 19.63 15.05
CA LEU A 152 -3.22 20.33 16.34
C LEU A 152 -2.28 19.80 17.43
N GLU A 153 -2.08 18.48 17.50
CA GLU A 153 -1.16 17.87 18.47
C GLU A 153 0.29 18.26 18.19
N LEU A 154 0.71 18.31 16.92
CA LEU A 154 2.05 18.77 16.55
C LEU A 154 2.27 20.25 16.90
N GLU A 155 1.28 21.11 16.66
CA GLU A 155 1.33 22.52 17.03
C GLU A 155 1.45 22.67 18.57
N ARG A 156 0.70 21.87 19.34
CA ARG A 156 0.79 21.82 20.81
C ARG A 156 2.17 21.36 21.28
N LEU A 157 2.71 20.29 20.70
CA LEU A 157 4.03 19.75 21.06
C LEU A 157 5.15 20.75 20.75
N LEU A 158 5.07 21.42 19.59
CA LEU A 158 6.01 22.46 19.23
C LEU A 158 5.94 23.65 20.20
N GLY A 159 4.73 24.09 20.57
CA GLY A 159 4.52 25.15 21.55
C GLY A 159 5.08 24.80 22.94
N ASN A 160 4.93 23.54 23.36
CA ASN A 160 5.49 23.06 24.63
C ASN A 160 7.02 22.99 24.60
N ALA A 161 7.60 22.48 23.51
CA ALA A 161 9.05 22.42 23.33
C ALA A 161 9.70 23.81 23.38
N LYS A 162 9.09 24.81 22.72
CA LYS A 162 9.53 26.21 22.76
C LYS A 162 9.48 26.80 24.18
N ARG A 163 8.38 26.57 24.92
CA ARG A 163 8.26 27.01 26.32
C ARG A 163 9.32 26.37 27.22
N SER A 164 9.55 25.07 27.11
CA SER A 164 10.58 24.36 27.89
C SER A 164 12.01 24.81 27.55
N GLN A 165 12.27 25.29 26.34
CA GLN A 165 13.56 25.92 26.01
C GLN A 165 13.69 27.32 26.61
N ALA A 166 12.64 28.14 26.58
CA ALA A 166 12.66 29.48 27.15
C ALA A 166 12.91 29.45 28.68
N VAL A 167 12.26 28.54 29.41
CA VAL A 167 12.47 28.36 30.86
C VAL A 167 13.91 27.94 31.18
N ARG A 168 14.50 27.04 30.37
CA ARG A 168 15.91 26.61 30.56
C ARG A 168 16.91 27.74 30.35
N ARG A 169 16.63 28.69 29.45
CA ARG A 169 17.50 29.85 29.20
C ARG A 169 17.42 30.92 30.29
N LEU A 170 16.35 30.93 31.09
CA LEU A 170 16.15 31.87 32.19
C LEU A 170 16.68 31.35 33.53
N SER A 171 16.99 30.05 33.62
CA SER A 171 17.42 29.38 34.87
C SER A 171 18.91 29.03 34.89
N GLY A 172 19.67 29.45 33.88
CA GLY A 172 21.13 29.30 33.81
C GLY A 172 21.78 30.64 33.53
#